data_AF-A0A2W4XN68-F1
#
_entry.id   AF-A0A2W4XN68-F1
#
_cell.length_a   1.000
_cell.length_b   1.000
_cell.length_c   1.000
_cell.angle_alpha   90.00
_cell.angle_beta   90.00
_cell.angle_gamma   90.00
#
_symmetry.space_group_name_H-M   'P 1'
#
loop_
_entity.id
_entity.type
_entity.pdbx_description
1 polymer ?
#
loop_
_entity_poly.entity_id
_entity_poly.type
_entity_poly.pdbx_seq_one_letter_code
_entity_poly.pdbx_strand_id
1 'polypeptide(L)'
;MSVGQLVKAMLTTTDAGAAAINFQFNPTELQFQRSVSLNRSEGARTASGLPKVTFAYPEPVSLSLSNLTFDTYEAGTSVLTLIDPIIKATDFTGSLERPPVYVFAWGQTQYLKCFVKSVSYKLTMFLADGTPVRAIVDMSLEEVDSTQL
;
A
#
# COMPACT_ATOMS: atom_id res chain seq x y z
N MET A 1 0.87 33.41 6.21
CA MET A 1 0.36 32.50 7.26
C MET A 1 -0.33 31.35 6.55
N SER A 2 0.35 30.21 6.41
CA SER A 2 -0.28 29.02 5.82
C SER A 2 -1.25 28.46 6.86
N VAL A 3 -2.55 28.58 6.59
CA VAL A 3 -3.59 27.90 7.38
C VAL A 3 -3.28 26.40 7.29
N GLY A 4 -3.11 25.75 8.44
CA GLY A 4 -2.76 24.33 8.52
C GLY A 4 -3.89 23.44 8.00
N GLN A 5 -4.05 23.37 6.68
CA GLN A 5 -5.00 22.47 6.03
C GLN A 5 -4.46 21.04 6.14
N LEU A 6 -5.23 20.16 6.77
CA LEU A 6 -4.90 18.74 6.82
C LEU A 6 -4.93 18.18 5.39
N VAL A 7 -3.76 17.79 4.88
CA VAL A 7 -3.64 17.08 3.60
C VAL A 7 -3.80 15.58 3.86
N LYS A 8 -4.63 14.93 3.05
CA LYS A 8 -4.82 13.48 3.12
C LYS A 8 -3.73 12.74 2.37
N ALA A 9 -3.31 11.59 2.90
CA ALA A 9 -2.57 10.63 2.09
C ALA A 9 -3.49 10.09 0.98
N MET A 10 -2.91 9.71 -0.16
CA MET A 10 -3.64 9.16 -1.30
C MET A 10 -2.78 8.23 -2.15
N LEU A 11 -3.44 7.31 -2.85
CA LEU A 11 -2.88 6.57 -3.99
C LEU A 11 -3.52 7.11 -5.27
N THR A 12 -2.74 7.77 -6.11
CA THR A 12 -3.20 8.27 -7.40
C THR A 12 -2.73 7.36 -8.52
N THR A 13 -3.55 7.16 -9.54
CA THR A 13 -3.22 6.33 -10.71
C THR A 13 -3.59 7.03 -12.00
N THR A 14 -2.89 6.69 -13.08
CA THR A 14 -3.22 7.06 -14.46
C THR A 14 -3.67 5.85 -15.28
N ASP A 15 -3.69 4.65 -14.69
CA ASP A 15 -4.05 3.41 -15.37
C ASP A 15 -5.57 3.40 -15.64
N ALA A 16 -5.95 3.14 -16.88
CA ALA A 16 -7.35 3.11 -17.29
C ALA A 16 -8.10 1.97 -16.58
N GLY A 17 -9.26 2.28 -16.00
CA GLY A 17 -10.08 1.31 -15.27
C GLY A 17 -9.74 1.18 -13.78
N ALA A 18 -8.74 1.91 -13.29
CA ALA A 18 -8.42 2.03 -11.87
C ALA A 18 -8.85 3.39 -11.32
N ALA A 19 -9.25 3.41 -10.04
CA ALA A 19 -9.67 4.63 -9.34
C ALA A 19 -8.62 5.04 -8.30
N ALA A 20 -8.47 6.35 -8.09
CA ALA A 20 -7.65 6.84 -6.99
C ALA A 20 -8.23 6.39 -5.64
N ILE A 21 -7.35 6.02 -4.70
CA ILE A 21 -7.73 5.64 -3.34
C ILE A 21 -7.45 6.84 -2.42
N ASN A 22 -8.52 7.30 -1.77
CA ASN A 22 -8.45 8.34 -0.76
C ASN A 22 -8.66 7.73 0.63
N PHE A 23 -7.70 7.91 1.54
CA PHE A 23 -7.88 7.43 2.91
C PHE A 23 -8.82 8.36 3.69
N GLN A 24 -9.82 7.78 4.37
CA GLN A 24 -10.76 8.56 5.17
C GLN A 24 -10.06 9.22 6.36
N PHE A 25 -9.14 8.52 7.02
CA PHE A 25 -8.22 9.04 8.03
C PHE A 25 -6.78 8.81 7.57
N ASN A 26 -5.87 9.70 7.96
CA ASN A 26 -4.47 9.52 7.60
C ASN A 26 -3.88 8.31 8.34
N PRO A 27 -2.96 7.56 7.72
CA PRO A 27 -2.18 6.56 8.43
C PRO A 27 -1.40 7.23 9.58
N THR A 28 -1.26 6.52 10.70
CA THR A 28 -0.50 7.02 11.85
C THR A 28 1.01 6.87 11.67
N GLU A 29 1.43 5.97 10.79
CA GLU A 29 2.82 5.71 10.45
C GLU A 29 2.95 5.21 8.99
N LEU A 30 4.16 5.35 8.44
CA LEU A 30 4.54 4.78 7.15
C LEU A 30 5.73 3.85 7.38
N GLN A 31 5.57 2.55 7.16
CA GLN A 31 6.62 1.57 7.39
C GLN A 31 7.24 1.12 6.07
N PHE A 32 8.43 1.64 5.75
CA PHE A 32 9.20 1.26 4.56
C PHE A 32 10.21 0.15 4.87
N GLN A 33 10.26 -0.88 4.03
CA GLN A 33 11.30 -1.90 4.04
C GLN A 33 12.13 -1.82 2.75
N ARG A 34 13.45 -1.86 2.93
CA ARG A 34 14.43 -1.88 1.85
C ARG A 34 15.46 -2.95 2.17
N SER A 35 15.77 -3.81 1.22
CA SER A 35 16.74 -4.89 1.40
C SER A 35 17.53 -5.12 0.12
N VAL A 36 18.66 -5.84 0.26
CA VAL A 36 19.49 -6.29 -0.85
C VAL A 36 19.65 -7.80 -0.71
N SER A 37 19.41 -8.52 -1.80
CA SER A 37 19.61 -9.95 -1.87
C SER A 37 21.10 -10.28 -1.93
N LEU A 38 21.54 -11.22 -1.09
CA LEU A 38 22.95 -11.59 -0.93
C LEU A 38 23.12 -13.10 -1.10
N ASN A 39 24.09 -13.49 -1.92
CA ASN A 39 24.53 -14.88 -1.99
C ASN A 39 25.68 -15.09 -1.00
N ARG A 40 25.49 -15.99 -0.03
CA ARG A 40 26.49 -16.30 1.01
C ARG A 40 27.22 -17.59 0.66
N SER A 41 28.55 -17.58 0.72
CA SER A 41 29.33 -18.80 0.55
C SER A 41 29.60 -19.44 1.92
N GLU A 42 28.98 -20.59 2.18
CA GLU A 42 29.03 -21.27 3.49
C GLU A 42 30.45 -21.66 3.93
N GLY A 43 31.35 -21.95 2.99
CA GLY A 43 32.74 -22.34 3.28
C GLY A 43 33.79 -21.23 3.14
N ALA A 44 33.47 -20.12 2.46
CA ALA A 44 34.45 -19.05 2.23
C ALA A 44 34.40 -18.00 3.34
N ARG A 45 35.57 -17.65 3.88
CA ARG A 45 35.73 -16.61 4.90
C ARG A 45 36.63 -15.49 4.43
N THR A 46 36.34 -14.28 4.90
CA THR A 46 37.25 -13.13 4.84
C THR A 46 38.41 -13.33 5.82
N ALA A 47 39.44 -12.48 5.73
CA ALA A 47 40.56 -12.52 6.66
C ALA A 47 40.14 -12.32 8.14
N SER A 48 39.02 -11.62 8.38
CA SER A 48 38.44 -11.43 9.72
C SER A 48 37.49 -12.55 10.15
N GLY A 49 37.33 -13.61 9.35
CA GLY A 49 36.47 -14.75 9.69
C GLY A 49 34.98 -14.56 9.38
N LEU A 50 34.56 -13.47 8.73
CA LEU A 50 33.17 -13.29 8.28
C LEU A 50 32.90 -14.08 6.98
N PRO A 51 31.69 -14.62 6.76
CA PRO A 51 31.31 -15.23 5.49
C PRO A 51 31.52 -14.27 4.31
N LYS A 52 32.12 -14.75 3.22
CA LYS A 52 32.15 -13.98 1.97
C LYS A 52 30.73 -13.91 1.41
N VAL A 53 30.34 -12.73 0.93
CA VAL A 53 29.05 -12.48 0.29
C VAL A 53 29.23 -11.88 -1.09
N THR A 54 28.32 -12.19 -2.00
CA THR A 54 28.17 -11.52 -3.30
C THR A 54 26.84 -10.79 -3.29
N PHE A 55 26.86 -9.50 -3.66
CA PHE A 55 25.65 -8.69 -3.81
C PHE A 55 24.92 -9.10 -5.09
N ALA A 56 23.69 -9.62 -4.97
CA ALA A 56 22.92 -10.10 -6.11
C ALA A 56 22.15 -8.96 -6.77
N TYR A 57 21.11 -8.45 -6.12
CA TYR A 57 20.28 -7.33 -6.59
C TYR A 57 19.56 -6.67 -5.41
N PRO A 58 19.19 -5.37 -5.53
CA PRO A 58 18.27 -4.74 -4.59
C PRO A 58 16.87 -5.34 -4.74
N GLU A 59 16.18 -5.58 -3.62
CA GLU A 59 14.76 -5.95 -3.64
C GLU A 59 13.89 -4.71 -3.83
N PRO A 60 12.71 -4.83 -4.47
CA PRO A 60 11.74 -3.74 -4.53
C PRO A 60 11.41 -3.20 -3.14
N VAL A 61 11.31 -1.87 -3.02
CA VAL A 61 10.90 -1.26 -1.74
C VAL A 61 9.45 -1.63 -1.44
N SER A 62 9.18 -2.08 -0.21
CA SER A 62 7.80 -2.29 0.25
C SER A 62 7.38 -1.23 1.26
N LEU A 63 6.12 -0.80 1.19
CA LEU A 63 5.49 0.09 2.16
C LEU A 63 4.28 -0.62 2.78
N SER A 64 4.32 -0.82 4.09
CA SER A 64 3.22 -1.36 4.88
C SER A 64 2.41 -0.21 5.50
N LEU A 65 1.10 -0.24 5.29
CA LEU A 65 0.14 0.67 5.91
C LEU A 65 -0.82 -0.15 6.75
N SER A 66 -0.86 0.14 8.05
CA SER A 66 -1.66 -0.63 9.01
C SER A 66 -2.71 0.20 9.71
N ASN A 67 -3.76 -0.47 10.17
CA ASN A 67 -4.88 0.13 10.91
C ASN A 67 -5.57 1.30 10.19
N LEU A 68 -5.66 1.24 8.86
CA LEU A 68 -6.39 2.22 8.07
C LEU A 68 -7.89 2.09 8.39
N THR A 69 -8.43 3.07 9.09
CA THR A 69 -9.82 3.03 9.55
C THR A 69 -10.73 3.68 8.52
N PHE A 70 -11.88 3.05 8.26
CA PHE A 70 -12.98 3.59 7.48
C PHE A 70 -14.27 3.45 8.28
N ASP A 71 -15.09 4.48 8.29
CA ASP A 71 -16.28 4.59 9.13
C ASP A 71 -17.41 5.33 8.40
N THR A 72 -18.56 4.70 8.35
CA THR A 72 -19.80 5.24 7.78
C THR A 72 -20.96 5.12 8.76
N TYR A 73 -20.67 4.96 10.06
CA TYR A 73 -21.70 4.74 11.09
C TYR A 73 -22.71 5.87 11.16
N GLU A 74 -22.25 7.13 11.22
CA GLU A 74 -23.16 8.29 11.27
C GLU A 74 -23.98 8.45 9.98
N ALA A 75 -23.45 7.99 8.85
CA ALA A 75 -24.16 7.98 7.58
C ALA A 75 -25.16 6.83 7.47
N GLY A 76 -25.02 5.76 8.26
CA GLY A 76 -25.85 4.56 8.20
C GLY A 76 -25.71 3.78 6.89
N THR A 77 -24.62 3.96 6.14
CA THR A 77 -24.40 3.31 4.84
C THR A 77 -23.28 2.29 4.90
N SER A 78 -23.26 1.32 3.98
CA SER A 78 -22.20 0.30 3.95
C SER A 78 -20.81 0.90 3.72
N VAL A 79 -19.87 0.58 4.62
CA VAL A 79 -18.45 0.97 4.50
C VAL A 79 -17.76 0.31 3.32
N LEU A 80 -18.33 -0.77 2.77
CA LEU A 80 -17.79 -1.47 1.61
C LEU A 80 -17.62 -0.53 0.41
N THR A 81 -18.49 0.47 0.27
CA THR A 81 -18.38 1.47 -0.79
C THR A 81 -17.09 2.29 -0.72
N LEU A 82 -16.52 2.49 0.48
CA LEU A 82 -15.26 3.22 0.66
C LEU A 82 -14.03 2.34 0.44
N ILE A 83 -14.10 1.05 0.80
CA ILE A 83 -12.94 0.14 0.71
C ILE A 83 -12.91 -0.69 -0.56
N ASP A 84 -14.00 -0.74 -1.34
CA ASP A 84 -14.07 -1.45 -2.63
C ASP A 84 -12.98 -1.01 -3.63
N PRO A 85 -12.65 0.29 -3.79
CA PRO A 85 -11.51 0.70 -4.61
C PRO A 85 -10.16 0.14 -4.13
N ILE A 86 -10.00 -0.08 -2.82
CA ILE A 86 -8.79 -0.64 -2.23
C ILE A 86 -8.70 -2.14 -2.54
N ILE A 87 -9.82 -2.85 -2.41
CA ILE A 87 -9.92 -4.27 -2.72
C ILE A 87 -9.63 -4.48 -4.22
N LYS A 88 -10.27 -3.71 -5.10
CA LYS A 88 -10.08 -3.81 -6.55
C LYS A 88 -8.68 -3.43 -7.03
N ALA A 89 -7.89 -2.73 -6.21
CA ALA A 89 -6.52 -2.40 -6.56
C ALA A 89 -5.59 -3.62 -6.62
N THR A 90 -6.02 -4.78 -6.12
CA THR A 90 -5.31 -6.06 -6.32
C THR A 90 -5.79 -6.83 -7.55
N ASP A 91 -6.87 -6.40 -8.20
CA ASP A 91 -7.41 -7.05 -9.39
C ASP A 91 -6.71 -6.57 -10.65
N PHE A 92 -6.83 -7.35 -11.73
CA PHE A 92 -6.38 -6.92 -13.05
C PHE A 92 -7.50 -6.07 -13.66
N THR A 93 -7.22 -4.81 -14.00
CA THR A 93 -8.26 -3.87 -14.41
C THR A 93 -8.30 -3.69 -15.92
N GLY A 94 -9.49 -3.80 -16.52
CA GLY A 94 -9.69 -3.54 -17.94
C GLY A 94 -8.91 -4.49 -18.84
N SER A 95 -8.05 -3.94 -19.69
CA SER A 95 -7.15 -4.70 -20.58
C SER A 95 -5.74 -4.88 -19.99
N LEU A 96 -5.50 -4.47 -18.74
CA LEU A 96 -4.19 -4.64 -18.11
C LEU A 96 -4.01 -6.09 -17.67
N GLU A 97 -2.92 -6.72 -18.07
CA GLU A 97 -2.51 -8.06 -17.60
C GLU A 97 -1.77 -8.01 -16.25
N ARG A 98 -1.98 -6.93 -15.48
CA ARG A 98 -1.36 -6.68 -14.18
C ARG A 98 -2.30 -5.82 -13.31
N PRO A 99 -2.08 -5.78 -11.99
CA PRO A 99 -2.73 -4.79 -11.13
C PRO A 99 -2.39 -3.35 -11.53
N PRO A 100 -3.24 -2.37 -11.19
CA PRO A 100 -2.95 -0.97 -11.46
C PRO A 100 -1.73 -0.48 -10.70
N VAL A 101 -1.02 0.46 -11.32
CA VAL A 101 0.07 1.18 -10.67
C VAL A 101 -0.42 2.50 -10.11
N TYR A 102 0.07 2.81 -8.93
CA TYR A 102 -0.24 3.98 -8.15
C TYR A 102 1.03 4.75 -7.81
N VAL A 103 0.84 6.01 -7.41
CA VAL A 103 1.81 6.80 -6.68
C VAL A 103 1.22 7.07 -5.30
N PHE A 104 1.88 6.58 -4.26
CA PHE A 104 1.56 6.93 -2.88
C PHE A 104 2.15 8.32 -2.56
N ALA A 105 1.28 9.25 -2.21
CA ALA A 105 1.66 10.62 -1.89
C ALA A 105 0.96 11.10 -0.62
N TRP A 106 1.66 11.96 0.13
CA TRP A 106 1.07 12.64 1.28
C TRP A 106 1.69 14.02 1.43
N GLY A 107 0.86 15.06 1.38
CA GLY A 107 1.33 16.44 1.31
C GLY A 107 1.90 16.74 -0.06
N GLN A 108 3.08 17.34 -0.10
CA GLN A 108 3.81 17.62 -1.34
C GLN A 108 4.77 16.49 -1.73
N THR A 109 4.88 15.45 -0.89
CA THR A 109 5.85 14.37 -1.07
C THR A 109 5.20 13.19 -1.78
N GLN A 110 5.79 12.78 -2.90
CA GLN A 110 5.54 11.50 -3.54
C GLN A 110 6.54 10.50 -3.00
N TYR A 111 6.07 9.48 -2.30
CA TYR A 111 6.94 8.55 -1.56
C TYR A 111 7.32 7.33 -2.37
N LEU A 112 6.37 6.76 -3.11
CA LEU A 112 6.57 5.47 -3.77
C LEU A 112 5.67 5.35 -5.00
N LYS A 113 6.24 4.91 -6.12
CA LYS A 113 5.48 4.41 -7.26
C LYS A 113 5.37 2.89 -7.12
N CYS A 114 4.16 2.37 -7.05
CA CYS A 114 3.91 1.03 -6.53
C CYS A 114 2.62 0.42 -7.08
N PHE A 115 2.46 -0.90 -6.92
CA PHE A 115 1.17 -1.57 -6.99
C PHE A 115 0.75 -2.06 -5.59
N VAL A 116 -0.54 -2.40 -5.43
CA VAL A 116 -1.03 -2.99 -4.18
C VAL A 116 -0.73 -4.49 -4.21
N LYS A 117 0.19 -4.93 -3.35
CA LYS A 117 0.63 -6.33 -3.27
C LYS A 117 -0.31 -7.19 -2.44
N SER A 118 -0.86 -6.63 -1.35
CA SER A 118 -1.86 -7.33 -0.54
C SER A 118 -2.77 -6.35 0.20
N VAL A 119 -4.00 -6.81 0.44
CA VAL A 119 -5.00 -6.13 1.27
C VAL A 119 -5.60 -7.15 2.23
N SER A 120 -5.66 -6.80 3.51
CA SER A 120 -6.43 -7.52 4.52
C SER A 120 -7.40 -6.52 5.15
N TYR A 121 -8.66 -6.88 5.31
CA TYR A 121 -9.63 -5.99 5.94
C TYR A 121 -10.54 -6.75 6.89
N LYS A 122 -10.98 -6.06 7.94
CA LYS A 122 -11.93 -6.54 8.92
C LYS A 122 -13.12 -5.61 8.93
N LEU A 123 -14.31 -6.16 8.67
CA LEU A 123 -15.56 -5.45 8.86
C LEU A 123 -15.93 -5.51 10.34
N THR A 124 -16.19 -4.35 10.92
CA THR A 124 -16.52 -4.18 12.33
C THR A 124 -17.72 -3.23 12.42
N MET A 125 -18.48 -3.31 13.50
CA MET A 125 -19.68 -2.50 13.71
C MET A 125 -20.74 -2.70 12.61
N PHE A 126 -21.89 -3.24 13.00
CA PHE A 126 -22.96 -3.58 12.08
C PHE A 126 -24.25 -2.90 12.51
N LEU A 127 -25.04 -2.43 11.55
CA LEU A 127 -26.41 -2.02 11.80
C LEU A 127 -27.28 -3.25 12.14
N ALA A 128 -28.50 -3.00 12.62
CA ALA A 128 -29.42 -4.06 13.01
C ALA A 128 -29.79 -5.02 11.86
N ASP A 129 -29.69 -4.56 10.61
CA ASP A 129 -29.91 -5.35 9.40
C ASP A 129 -28.67 -6.13 8.92
N GLY A 130 -27.54 -6.01 9.63
CA GLY A 130 -26.28 -6.67 9.27
C GLY A 130 -25.39 -5.86 8.32
N THR A 131 -25.74 -4.62 7.97
CA THR A 131 -24.89 -3.75 7.14
C THR A 131 -23.60 -3.38 7.88
N PRO A 132 -22.40 -3.68 7.34
CA PRO A 132 -21.13 -3.28 7.94
C PRO A 132 -20.90 -1.78 7.75
N VAL A 133 -20.62 -1.07 8.84
CA VAL A 133 -20.45 0.40 8.83
C VAL A 133 -19.08 0.87 9.31
N ARG A 134 -18.17 -0.05 9.62
CA ARG A 134 -16.76 0.27 9.88
C ARG A 134 -15.83 -0.82 9.33
N ALA A 135 -14.68 -0.42 8.83
CA ALA A 135 -13.63 -1.34 8.40
C ALA A 135 -12.27 -0.90 8.93
N ILE A 136 -11.43 -1.88 9.25
CA ILE A 136 -9.99 -1.68 9.49
C ILE A 136 -9.27 -2.41 8.37
N VAL A 137 -8.41 -1.69 7.64
CA VAL A 137 -7.68 -2.19 6.48
C VAL A 137 -6.18 -2.15 6.76
N ASP A 138 -5.50 -3.24 6.47
CA ASP A 138 -4.05 -3.35 6.38
C ASP A 138 -3.69 -3.61 4.92
N MET A 139 -2.71 -2.89 4.37
CA MET A 139 -2.27 -3.11 2.99
C MET A 139 -0.76 -3.02 2.84
N SER A 140 -0.22 -3.78 1.90
CA SER A 140 1.18 -3.69 1.48
C SER A 140 1.27 -3.19 0.04
N LEU A 141 2.16 -2.22 -0.16
CA LEU A 141 2.51 -1.67 -1.45
C LEU A 141 3.91 -2.15 -1.81
N GLU A 142 4.14 -2.48 -3.07
CA GLU A 142 5.44 -2.88 -3.57
C GLU A 142 5.86 -1.97 -4.73
N GLU A 143 7.10 -1.51 -4.68
CA GLU A 143 7.71 -0.66 -5.70
C GLU A 143 7.62 -1.33 -7.07
N VAL A 144 7.35 -0.49 -8.07
CA VAL A 144 7.36 -0.92 -9.47
C VAL A 144 8.22 0.02 -10.27
N ASP A 145 9.11 -0.58 -11.07
CA ASP A 145 9.93 0.18 -11.99
C ASP A 145 9.05 0.80 -13.08
N SER A 146 9.36 2.03 -13.47
CA SER A 146 8.69 2.74 -14.55
C SER A 146 8.71 2.04 -15.91
N THR A 147 9.66 1.12 -16.13
CA THR A 147 9.83 0.35 -17.38
C THR A 147 8.94 -0.89 -17.46
N GLN A 148 8.25 -1.26 -16.37
CA GLN A 148 7.38 -2.44 -16.28
C GLN A 148 5.88 -2.10 -16.46
N LEU A 149 5.59 -0.93 -17.05
CA LEU A 149 4.24 -0.35 -17.10
C LEU A 149 3.57 -0.49 -18.46
#